data_AF-A0A258JQG9-F1
#
_entry.id   AF-A0A258JQG9-F1
#
_cell.length_a   1.000
_cell.length_b   1.000
_cell.length_c   1.000
_cell.angle_alpha   90.00
_cell.angle_beta   90.00
_cell.angle_gamma   90.00
#
_symmetry.space_group_name_H-M   'P 1'
#
loop_
_entity.id
_entity.type
_entity.pdbx_description
1 polymer ?
#
loop_
_entity_poly.entity_id
_entity_poly.type
_entity_poly.pdbx_seq_one_letter_code
_entity_poly.pdbx_strand_id
1 'polypeptide(L)'
;QGVPVDFVAPKEGFFTRSDPFCIPRGAKNPDIAKAFINFSCTAAPQQAMAEKLFYASPNQKVVYPPDIAKRVVVATKEDMARAVPENFEVIVDNLPEWRRRWDAWKQS
;
A
#
# COMPACT_ATOMS: atom_id res chain seq x y z
N GLN A 1 26.66 -5.71 4.01
CA GLN A 1 25.79 -6.86 3.71
C GLN A 1 24.70 -6.93 4.77
N GLY A 2 23.48 -7.36 4.42
CA GLY A 2 22.37 -7.45 5.38
C GLY A 2 22.48 -8.67 6.29
N VAL A 3 21.83 -8.60 7.46
CA VAL A 3 21.60 -9.73 8.37
C VAL A 3 20.36 -10.52 7.93
N PRO A 4 20.27 -11.84 8.19
CA PRO A 4 19.08 -12.63 7.83
C PRO A 4 17.91 -12.22 8.73
N VAL A 5 16.93 -11.54 8.13
CA VAL A 5 15.70 -11.10 8.81
C VAL A 5 14.50 -11.49 7.97
N ASP A 6 13.48 -12.00 8.65
CA ASP A 6 12.18 -12.32 8.05
C ASP A 6 11.13 -11.30 8.46
N PHE A 7 10.11 -11.14 7.61
CA PHE A 7 8.93 -10.34 7.92
C PHE A 7 7.87 -11.19 8.62
N VAL A 8 7.24 -10.64 9.65
CA VAL A 8 6.10 -11.26 10.33
C VAL A 8 4.97 -10.25 10.53
N ALA A 9 3.74 -10.67 10.27
CA ALA A 9 2.54 -9.88 10.54
C ALA A 9 1.98 -10.22 11.95
N PRO A 10 1.73 -9.23 12.82
CA PRO A 10 1.22 -9.46 14.18
C PRO A 10 -0.12 -10.20 14.20
N LYS A 11 -0.35 -11.02 15.24
CA LYS A 11 -1.55 -11.89 15.33
C LYS A 11 -2.84 -11.09 15.46
N GLU A 12 -2.76 -9.96 16.15
CA GLU A 12 -3.82 -8.97 16.34
C GLU A 12 -4.24 -8.25 15.05
N GLY A 13 -3.47 -8.39 13.97
CA GLY A 13 -3.71 -7.73 12.69
C GLY A 13 -2.57 -6.80 12.32
N PHE A 14 -2.73 -6.12 11.19
CA PHE A 14 -1.74 -5.16 10.69
C PHE A 14 -2.43 -4.07 9.90
N PHE A 15 -1.82 -2.89 9.90
CA PHE A 15 -2.34 -1.75 9.18
C PHE A 15 -1.97 -1.84 7.69
N THR A 16 -2.94 -1.57 6.81
CA THR A 16 -2.69 -1.46 5.36
C THR A 16 -2.87 -0.03 4.88
N ARG A 17 -2.08 0.31 3.86
CA ARG A 17 -2.03 1.64 3.24
C ARG A 17 -2.25 1.48 1.75
N SER A 18 -3.07 2.35 1.17
CA SER A 18 -3.19 2.46 -0.28
C SER A 18 -2.26 3.57 -0.77
N ASP A 19 -1.61 3.33 -1.91
CA ASP A 19 -0.84 4.34 -2.62
C ASP A 19 -1.65 4.82 -3.84
N PRO A 20 -2.46 5.89 -3.70
CA PRO A 20 -3.30 6.36 -4.80
C PRO A 20 -2.49 7.11 -5.85
N PHE A 21 -2.88 6.98 -7.12
CA PHE A 21 -2.48 7.91 -8.16
C PHE A 21 -3.40 9.14 -8.13
N CYS A 22 -2.80 10.32 -8.16
CA CYS A 22 -3.52 11.60 -8.13
C CYS A 22 -3.06 12.50 -9.28
N ILE A 23 -4.00 13.24 -9.89
CA ILE A 23 -3.69 14.29 -10.87
C ILE A 23 -3.78 15.64 -10.16
N PRO A 24 -2.69 16.43 -10.08
CA PRO A 24 -2.74 17.76 -9.49
C PRO A 24 -3.70 18.69 -10.23
N ARG A 25 -4.36 19.59 -9.48
CA ARG A 25 -5.18 20.65 -10.07
C ARG A 25 -4.30 21.54 -10.96
N GLY A 26 -4.76 21.82 -12.18
CA GLY A 26 -4.01 22.63 -13.15
C GLY A 26 -2.85 21.90 -13.83
N ALA A 27 -2.81 20.56 -13.77
CA ALA A 27 -1.83 19.78 -14.52
C ALA A 27 -1.82 20.16 -16.01
N LYS A 28 -0.63 20.31 -16.59
CA LYS A 28 -0.45 20.75 -18.00
C LYS A 28 -1.10 19.81 -19.02
N ASN A 29 -1.12 18.51 -18.72
CA ASN A 29 -1.59 17.45 -19.64
C ASN A 29 -2.54 16.48 -18.90
N PRO A 30 -3.76 16.90 -18.52
CA PRO A 30 -4.64 16.09 -17.68
C PRO A 30 -5.12 14.83 -18.39
N ASP A 31 -5.30 14.85 -19.71
CA ASP A 31 -5.81 13.70 -20.45
C ASP A 31 -4.77 12.59 -20.62
N ILE A 32 -3.51 12.96 -20.84
CA ILE A 32 -2.39 11.99 -20.83
C ILE A 32 -2.22 11.39 -19.43
N ALA A 33 -2.34 12.21 -18.37
CA ALA A 33 -2.26 11.72 -17.01
C ALA A 33 -3.38 10.71 -16.69
N LYS A 34 -4.62 10.95 -17.13
CA LYS A 34 -5.73 9.98 -17.00
C LYS A 34 -5.43 8.69 -17.78
N ALA A 35 -4.94 8.80 -19.01
CA ALA A 35 -4.60 7.64 -19.83
C ALA A 35 -3.50 6.79 -19.16
N PHE A 36 -2.48 7.43 -18.59
CA PHE A 36 -1.44 6.75 -17.83
C PHE A 36 -1.98 6.03 -16.59
N ILE A 37 -2.81 6.69 -15.78
CA ILE A 37 -3.43 6.07 -14.59
C ILE A 37 -4.28 4.86 -15.01
N ASN A 38 -5.11 5.01 -16.04
CA ASN A 38 -5.91 3.90 -16.56
C ASN A 38 -5.04 2.70 -16.98
N PHE A 39 -3.94 2.96 -17.70
CA PHE A 39 -2.98 1.92 -18.07
C PHE A 39 -2.36 1.27 -16.83
N SER A 40 -1.86 2.05 -15.88
CA SER A 40 -1.22 1.56 -14.65
C SER A 40 -2.15 0.70 -13.79
N CYS A 41 -3.47 0.88 -13.88
CA CYS A 41 -4.45 0.05 -13.18
C CYS A 41 -4.81 -1.26 -13.90
N THR A 42 -4.32 -1.48 -15.13
CA THR A 42 -4.55 -2.75 -15.85
C THR A 42 -3.73 -3.90 -15.24
N ALA A 43 -4.06 -5.13 -15.60
CA ALA A 43 -3.48 -6.33 -14.97
C ALA A 43 -1.96 -6.44 -15.19
N ALA A 44 -1.45 -6.13 -16.38
CA ALA A 44 -0.03 -6.35 -16.69
C ALA A 44 0.91 -5.43 -15.88
N PRO A 45 0.69 -4.10 -15.78
CA PRO A 45 1.50 -3.25 -14.91
C PRO A 45 1.36 -3.62 -13.43
N GLN A 46 0.16 -3.95 -12.97
CA GLN A 46 -0.07 -4.36 -11.59
C GLN A 46 0.62 -5.69 -11.24
N GLN A 47 0.61 -6.65 -12.17
CA GLN A 47 1.35 -7.91 -12.05
C GLN A 47 2.86 -7.64 -11.93
N ALA A 48 3.40 -6.75 -12.76
CA ALA A 48 4.81 -6.36 -12.68
C ALA A 48 5.15 -5.67 -11.33
N MET A 49 4.25 -4.86 -10.77
CA MET A 49 4.44 -4.28 -9.44
C MET A 49 4.50 -5.36 -8.35
N ALA A 50 3.63 -6.37 -8.41
CA ALA A 50 3.68 -7.50 -7.48
C ALA A 50 4.99 -8.31 -7.62
N GLU A 51 5.43 -8.59 -8.84
CA GLU A 51 6.63 -9.39 -9.11
C GLU A 51 7.94 -8.70 -8.75
N LYS A 52 8.03 -7.39 -9.00
CA LYS A 52 9.28 -6.64 -8.88
C LYS A 52 9.40 -5.87 -7.57
N LEU A 53 8.27 -5.42 -7.02
CA LEU A 53 8.22 -4.57 -5.83
C LEU A 53 7.50 -5.22 -4.65
N PHE A 54 6.84 -6.38 -4.86
CA PHE A 54 6.05 -7.07 -3.84
C PHE A 54 4.89 -6.22 -3.32
N TYR A 55 4.37 -5.35 -4.19
CA TYR A 55 3.18 -4.55 -3.90
C TYR A 55 1.94 -5.40 -4.15
N ALA A 56 1.05 -5.42 -3.18
CA ALA A 56 -0.28 -5.96 -3.38
C ALA A 56 -1.07 -5.09 -4.36
N SER A 57 -1.91 -5.74 -5.15
CA SER A 57 -2.81 -5.10 -6.10
C SER A 57 -4.27 -5.31 -5.71
N PRO A 58 -5.12 -4.27 -5.82
CA PRO A 58 -6.57 -4.43 -5.74
C PRO A 58 -7.16 -5.04 -7.02
N ASN A 59 -6.37 -5.18 -8.10
CA ASN A 59 -6.83 -5.80 -9.33
C ASN A 59 -6.89 -7.33 -9.18
N GLN A 60 -8.10 -7.88 -9.15
CA GLN A 60 -8.36 -9.31 -8.94
C GLN A 60 -7.80 -10.24 -10.04
N LYS A 61 -7.28 -9.70 -11.14
CA LYS A 61 -6.62 -10.47 -12.21
C LYS A 61 -5.12 -10.68 -11.94
N VAL A 62 -4.55 -10.00 -10.95
CA VAL A 62 -3.18 -10.22 -10.51
C VAL A 62 -3.09 -11.52 -9.74
N VAL A 63 -2.09 -12.33 -10.07
CA VAL A 63 -1.85 -13.62 -9.44
C VAL A 63 -0.55 -13.54 -8.65
N TYR A 64 -0.57 -14.12 -7.45
CA TYR A 64 0.62 -14.25 -6.61
C TYR A 64 1.08 -15.72 -6.59
N PRO A 65 2.00 -16.12 -7.49
CA PRO A 65 2.73 -17.38 -7.38
C PRO A 65 3.35 -17.58 -5.99
N PRO A 66 3.63 -18.82 -5.55
CA PRO A 66 4.07 -19.10 -4.18
C PRO A 66 5.29 -18.32 -3.69
N ASP A 67 6.23 -18.00 -4.59
CA ASP A 67 7.42 -17.20 -4.29
C ASP A 67 7.11 -15.70 -4.09
N ILE A 68 6.11 -15.19 -4.81
CA ILE A 68 5.63 -13.80 -4.68
C ILE A 68 4.67 -13.67 -3.50
N ALA A 69 3.77 -14.63 -3.30
CA ALA A 69 2.80 -14.63 -2.20
C ALA A 69 3.47 -14.58 -0.83
N LYS A 70 4.64 -15.22 -0.66
CA LYS A 70 5.44 -15.13 0.57
C LYS A 70 5.99 -13.74 0.87
N ARG A 71 6.02 -12.84 -0.12
CA ARG A 71 6.60 -11.50 -0.03
C ARG A 71 5.56 -10.39 -0.03
N VAL A 72 4.34 -10.70 -0.46
CA VAL A 72 3.20 -9.77 -0.48
C VAL A 72 2.37 -10.00 0.78
N VAL A 73 2.32 -9.02 1.68
CA VAL A 73 1.69 -9.15 3.01
C VAL A 73 0.20 -9.53 2.93
N VAL A 74 -0.48 -9.11 1.86
CA VAL A 74 -1.91 -9.37 1.65
C VAL A 74 -2.18 -10.18 0.38
N ALA A 75 -1.40 -11.25 0.18
CA ALA A 75 -1.53 -12.10 -0.99
C ALA A 75 -2.84 -12.90 -1.04
N THR A 76 -3.44 -13.18 0.12
CA THR A 76 -4.66 -14.01 0.24
C THR A 76 -5.84 -13.24 0.84
N LYS A 77 -7.04 -13.81 0.73
CA LYS A 77 -8.24 -13.24 1.36
C LYS A 77 -8.15 -13.34 2.88
N GLU A 78 -7.54 -14.40 3.39
CA GLU A 78 -7.28 -14.63 4.81
C GLU A 78 -6.32 -13.56 5.37
N ASP A 79 -5.29 -13.18 4.61
CA ASP A 79 -4.40 -12.08 5.00
C ASP A 79 -5.16 -10.75 5.03
N MET A 80 -5.94 -10.46 3.98
CA MET A 80 -6.76 -9.25 3.91
C MET A 80 -7.80 -9.17 5.04
N ALA A 81 -8.34 -10.30 5.52
CA ALA A 81 -9.30 -10.31 6.62
C ALA A 81 -8.69 -9.86 7.97
N ARG A 82 -7.36 -9.92 8.10
CA ARG A 82 -6.61 -9.44 9.28
C ARG A 82 -6.11 -8.01 9.12
N ALA A 83 -6.23 -7.44 7.93
CA ALA A 83 -5.82 -6.08 7.65
C ALA A 83 -6.79 -5.08 8.27
N VAL A 84 -6.24 -4.06 8.91
CA VAL A 84 -6.96 -2.84 9.30
C VAL A 84 -6.70 -1.80 8.22
N PRO A 85 -7.66 -1.49 7.34
CA PRO A 85 -7.47 -0.51 6.30
C PRO A 85 -7.38 0.89 6.90
N GLU A 86 -6.75 1.79 6.15
CA GLU A 86 -6.74 3.20 6.47
C GLU A 86 -8.15 3.80 6.49
N ASN A 87 -8.39 4.64 7.50
CA ASN A 87 -9.50 5.59 7.51
C ASN A 87 -8.93 6.99 7.35
N PHE A 88 -8.92 7.49 6.12
CA PHE A 88 -8.30 8.79 5.80
C PHE A 88 -8.90 9.95 6.57
N GLU A 89 -10.21 9.97 6.79
CA GLU A 89 -10.89 11.05 7.51
C GLU A 89 -10.40 11.11 8.96
N VAL A 90 -10.46 9.97 9.67
CA VAL A 90 -9.97 9.87 11.04
C VAL A 90 -8.49 10.22 11.11
N ILE A 91 -7.68 9.74 10.16
CA ILE A 91 -6.26 10.05 10.13
C ILE A 91 -6.04 11.55 9.97
N VAL A 92 -6.67 12.20 8.99
CA VAL A 92 -6.50 13.63 8.70
C VAL A 92 -6.96 14.49 9.87
N ASP A 93 -8.13 14.20 10.46
CA ASP A 93 -8.69 14.97 11.57
C ASP A 93 -7.82 14.93 12.82
N ASN A 94 -7.11 13.82 13.04
CA ASN A 94 -6.31 13.62 14.25
C ASN A 94 -4.79 13.80 14.04
N LEU A 95 -4.33 13.89 12.78
CA LEU A 95 -2.89 13.92 12.44
C LEU A 95 -2.09 14.99 13.20
N PRO A 96 -2.61 16.23 13.40
CA PRO A 96 -1.85 17.26 14.14
C PRO A 96 -1.58 16.84 15.60
N GLU A 97 -2.58 16.30 16.29
CA GLU A 97 -2.45 15.87 17.69
C GLU A 97 -1.58 14.62 17.81
N TRP A 98 -1.78 13.63 16.94
CA TRP A 98 -0.95 12.43 16.93
C TRP A 98 0.53 12.75 16.67
N ARG A 99 0.81 13.68 15.75
CA ARG A 99 2.16 14.16 15.49
C ARG A 99 2.76 14.84 16.73
N ARG A 100 2.02 15.73 17.37
CA ARG A 100 2.46 16.39 18.62
C ARG A 100 2.82 15.38 19.70
N ARG A 101 1.98 14.36 19.91
CA ARG A 101 2.23 13.28 20.88
C ARG A 101 3.46 12.45 20.53
N TRP A 102 3.61 12.09 19.25
CA TRP A 102 4.77 11.34 18.77
C TRP A 102 6.07 12.12 18.96
N ASP A 103 6.07 13.42 18.67
CA ASP A 103 7.25 14.26 18.82
C ASP A 103 7.64 14.45 20.28
N ALA A 104 6.67 14.57 21.20
CA ALA A 104 6.93 14.61 22.63
C ALA A 104 7.52 13.28 23.16
N TRP A 105 6.98 12.13 22.72
CA TRP A 105 7.48 10.82 23.14
C TRP A 105 8.91 10.53 22.69
N LYS A 106 9.29 10.92 21.46
CA LYS A 106 10.69 10.73 21.00
C LYS A 106 11.73 11.54 21.79
N GLN A 107 11.28 12.56 22.53
CA GLN A 107 12.14 13.47 23.28
C GLN A 107 12.21 13.14 24.78
N SER A 108 11.41 12.17 25.26
CA SER A 108 11.46 11.65 26.62
C SER A 108 12.42 10.47 26.73
#